data_AF-A0A7J7KKF4-F1
#
_entry.id   AF-A0A7J7KKF4-F1
#
_cell.length_a   1.000
_cell.length_b   1.000
_cell.length_c   1.000
_cell.angle_alpha   90.00
_cell.angle_beta   90.00
_cell.angle_gamma   90.00
#
_symmetry.space_group_name_H-M   'P 1'
#
loop_
_entity.id
_entity.type
_entity.pdbx_description
1 polymer ?
#
loop_
_entity_poly.entity_id
_entity_poly.type
_entity_poly.pdbx_seq_one_letter_code
_entity_poly.pdbx_strand_id
1 'polypeptide(L)' 'MCEAGFYFTGFEDQVRCFYCSGGLRSWQTSDDPWEEHARWFPDCNFLLQQKGEGYVKDVRDKTPASKKELFIV' A
#
# COMPACT_ATOMS: atom_id res chain seq x y z
N MET A 1 2.25 2.87 -9.43
CA MET A 1 0.92 3.21 -8.87
C MET A 1 -0.14 2.21 -9.30
N CYS A 2 -0.57 2.23 -10.57
CA CYS A 2 -1.63 1.38 -11.09
C CYS A 2 -1.30 -0.12 -11.03
N GLU A 3 -0.04 -0.49 -11.28
CA GLU A 3 0.41 -1.88 -11.22
C GLU A 3 0.25 -2.49 -9.82
N ALA A 4 0.40 -1.68 -8.76
CA ALA A 4 0.14 -2.07 -7.38
C ALA A 4 -1.35 -2.11 -7.02
N GLY A 5 -2.24 -1.97 -8.01
CA GLY A 5 -3.69 -2.04 -7.85
C GLY A 5 -4.34 -0.74 -7.38
N PHE A 6 -3.59 0.36 -7.31
CA PHE A 6 -4.12 1.66 -6.89
C PHE A 6 -4.74 2.45 -8.05
N TYR A 7 -5.90 3.05 -7.80
CA TYR A 7 -6.52 4.05 -8.68
C TYR A 7 -6.69 5.38 -7.93
N PHE A 8 -6.62 6.49 -8.67
CA PHE A 8 -6.82 7.83 -8.13
C PHE A 8 -8.29 8.05 -7.75
N THR A 9 -8.53 8.58 -6.56
CA THR A 9 -9.89 8.78 -6.03
C THR A 9 -10.55 10.08 -6.51
N GLY A 10 -9.81 10.97 -7.18
CA GLY A 10 -10.31 12.28 -7.60
C GLY A 10 -10.03 13.40 -6.59
N PHE A 11 -9.36 13.10 -5.46
CA PHE A 11 -9.06 14.06 -4.41
C PHE A 11 -7.56 14.02 -4.01
N GLU A 12 -6.89 15.17 -4.10
CA GLU A 12 -5.47 15.36 -3.77
C GLU A 12 -4.54 14.29 -4.39
N ASP A 13 -3.79 13.57 -3.56
CA ASP A 13 -2.94 12.44 -3.94
C ASP A 13 -3.52 11.10 -3.47
N GLN A 14 -4.79 11.09 -3.05
CA GLN A 14 -5.40 9.92 -2.46
C GLN A 14 -5.70 8.87 -3.52
N VAL A 15 -5.24 7.66 -3.24
CA VAL A 15 -5.49 6.48 -4.07
C VAL A 15 -6.22 5.41 -3.27
N ARG A 16 -6.90 4.50 -3.97
CA ARG A 16 -7.50 3.30 -3.37
C ARG A 16 -7.13 2.06 -4.15
N CYS A 17 -6.90 0.96 -3.45
CA CYS A 17 -6.75 -0.33 -4.10
C CYS A 17 -8.11 -0.80 -4.65
N PHE A 18 -8.17 -1.28 -5.89
CA PHE A 18 -9.42 -1.81 -6.47
C PHE A 18 -9.89 -3.11 -5.79
N TYR A 19 -9.00 -3.83 -5.10
CA TYR A 19 -9.29 -5.13 -4.50
C TYR A 19 -9.61 -5.01 -3.01
N CYS A 20 -8.66 -4.55 -2.19
CA CYS A 20 -8.85 -4.45 -0.74
C CYS A 20 -9.56 -3.16 -0.29
N SER A 21 -9.82 -2.22 -1.21
CA SER A 21 -10.35 -0.88 -0.93
C SER A 21 -9.50 -0.01 -0.01
N GLY A 22 -8.31 -0.48 0.40
CA GLY A 22 -7.36 0.24 1.23
C GLY A 22 -6.93 1.55 0.57
N GLY A 23 -7.08 2.66 1.30
CA GLY A 23 -6.76 4.00 0.84
C GLY A 23 -5.42 4.49 1.36
N LEU A 24 -4.65 5.18 0.51
CA LEU A 24 -3.38 5.81 0.88
C LEU A 24 -3.31 7.25 0.38
N ARG A 25 -2.61 8.10 1.13
CA ARG A 25 -2.38 9.52 0.85
C ARG A 25 -1.00 9.97 1.34
N SER A 26 -0.67 11.24 1.06
CA SER A 26 0.59 11.87 1.47
C SER A 26 1.82 11.14 0.93
N TRP A 27 1.75 10.77 -0.35
CA TRP A 27 2.80 10.09 -1.10
C TRP A 27 4.03 10.97 -1.27
N GLN A 28 5.20 10.40 -1.00
CA GLN A 28 6.49 10.99 -1.30
C GLN A 28 7.05 10.40 -2.60
N THR A 29 7.93 11.15 -3.26
CA THR A 29 8.57 10.70 -4.51
C THR A 29 9.44 9.46 -4.34
N SER A 30 9.85 9.15 -3.11
CA SER A 30 10.64 7.97 -2.75
C SER A 30 9.79 6.74 -2.42
N ASP A 31 8.47 6.90 -2.28
CA ASP A 31 7.61 5.80 -1.83
C ASP A 31 7.38 4.81 -2.98
N ASP A 32 7.58 3.52 -2.71
CA ASP A 32 7.25 2.45 -3.66
C ASP A 32 5.80 1.98 -3.42
N PRO A 33 4.94 1.98 -4.45
CA PRO A 33 3.54 1.59 -4.29
C PRO A 33 3.34 0.15 -3.80
N TRP A 34 4.20 -0.79 -4.16
CA TRP A 34 4.09 -2.17 -3.66
C TRP A 34 4.52 -2.28 -2.21
N GLU A 35 5.58 -1.57 -1.81
CA GLU A 35 6.02 -1.51 -0.43
C GLU A 35 4.95 -0.86 0.45
N GLU A 36 4.36 0.27 0.03
CA GLU A 36 3.25 0.88 0.79
C GLU A 36 2.03 -0.04 0.85
N HIS A 37 1.67 -0.72 -0.25
CA HIS A 37 0.56 -1.69 -0.25
C HIS A 37 0.83 -2.81 0.77
N ALA A 38 2.02 -3.41 0.76
CA ALA A 38 2.40 -4.46 1.70
C ALA A 38 2.53 -3.99 3.14
N ARG A 39 2.97 -2.75 3.35
CA ARG A 39 3.11 -2.14 4.66
C ARG A 39 1.75 -1.92 5.33
N TRP A 40 0.77 -1.42 4.58
CA TRP A 40 -0.51 -0.97 5.15
C TRP A 40 -1.65 -1.97 5.00
N PHE A 41 -1.68 -2.76 3.92
CA PHE A 41 -2.75 -3.73 3.65
C PHE A 41 -2.16 -5.11 3.30
N PRO A 42 -1.41 -5.74 4.23
CA PRO A 42 -0.71 -7.00 3.96
C PRO A 42 -1.63 -8.17 3.64
N ASP A 43 -2.89 -8.12 4.07
CA ASP A 43 -3.88 -9.19 3.86
C ASP A 43 -4.64 -9.03 2.52
N CYS A 44 -4.25 -8.09 1.67
CA CYS A 44 -4.86 -7.93 0.35
C CYS A 44 -4.52 -9.14 -0.55
N ASN A 45 -5.53 -9.94 -0.94
CA ASN A 45 -5.28 -11.11 -1.78
C ASN A 45 -4.66 -10.76 -3.15
N PHE A 46 -5.00 -9.60 -3.74
CA PHE A 46 -4.35 -9.15 -4.97
C PHE A 46 -2.84 -8.94 -4.77
N LEU A 47 -2.46 -8.27 -3.67
CA LEU A 47 -1.06 -8.09 -3.30
C LEU A 47 -0.37 -9.45 -3.09
N LEU A 48 -1.00 -10.34 -2.32
CA LEU A 48 -0.45 -11.68 -2.03
C LEU A 48 -0.26 -12.50 -3.30
N GLN A 49 -1.19 -12.42 -4.26
CA GLN A 49 -1.08 -13.10 -5.55
C GLN A 49 0.05 -12.52 -6.42
N GLN A 50 0.28 -11.20 -6.38
CA GLN A 50 1.25 -10.55 -7.25
C GLN A 50 2.69 -10.53 -6.70
N LYS A 51 2.84 -10.47 -5.37
CA LYS A 51 4.15 -10.31 -4.71
C LYS A 51 4.53 -11.48 -3.81
N GLY A 52 3.56 -12.28 -3.36
CA GLY A 52 3.78 -13.41 -2.45
C GLY A 52 3.95 -13.01 -0.99
N GLU A 53 3.69 -13.97 -0.09
CA GLU A 53 3.78 -13.78 1.37
C GLU A 53 5.18 -13.41 1.84
N GLY A 54 6.23 -13.96 1.22
CA GLY A 54 7.62 -13.66 1.56
C GLY A 54 7.96 -12.18 1.40
N TYR A 55 7.56 -11.57 0.27
CA TYR A 55 7.74 -10.13 0.04
C TYR A 55 7.00 -9.30 1.09
N VAL A 56 5.75 -9.64 1.39
CA VAL A 56 4.94 -8.91 2.37
C VAL A 56 5.58 -8.97 3.75
N LYS A 57 6.08 -10.14 4.15
CA LYS A 57 6.78 -10.32 5.42
C LYS A 57 8.06 -9.47 5.48
N ASP A 58 8.89 -9.51 4.44
CA ASP A 58 10.14 -8.75 4.37
C ASP A 58 9.91 -7.23 4.48
N VAL A 59 8.87 -6.71 3.83
CA VAL A 59 8.50 -5.28 3.91
C VAL A 59 8.04 -4.90 5.31
N ARG A 60 7.21 -5.76 5.94
CA ARG A 60 6.71 -5.53 7.29
C ARG A 60 7.81 -5.56 8.35
N ASP A 61 8.75 -6.49 8.23
CA ASP A 61 9.86 -6.63 9.17
C ASP A 61 10.83 -5.43 9.13
N LYS A 62 10.93 -4.76 7.97
CA LYS A 62 11.78 -3.56 7.78
C LYS A 62 11.12 -2.26 8.25
N THR A 63 9.80 -2.23 8.43
CA THR A 63 9.07 -0.97 8.69
C THR A 63 8.69 -0.84 10.17
N PRO A 64 9.11 0.22 10.88
CA PRO A 64 8.60 0.49 12.22
C PRO A 64 7.11 0.89 12.18
N ALA A 65 6.31 0.30 13.06
CA ALA A 65 4.85 0.44 13.13
C ALA A 65 4.32 1.85 13.50
N SER A 66 5.17 2.87 13.57
CA SER A 66 4.93 4.12 14.32
C SER A 66 4.16 5.23 13.58
N LYS A 67 3.64 5.00 12.36
CA LYS A 67 2.86 6.03 11.63
C LYS A 67 1.63 5.49 10.88
N LYS A 68 0.93 4.52 11.47
CA LYS A 68 -0.24 3.84 10.84
C LYS A 68 -1.38 4.76 10.42
N GLU A 69 -1.58 5.89 11.10
CA GLU A 69 -2.82 6.67 10.93
C GLU A 69 -2.67 7.93 10.06
N LEU A 70 -1.44 8.35 9.72
CA LEU A 70 -1.27 9.56 8.93
C LEU A 70 -1.51 9.34 7.43
N PHE A 71 -1.16 8.14 6.95
CA PHE A 71 -1.09 7.85 5.51
C PHE A 71 -2.29 7.08 4.97
N ILE A 72 -3.16 6.53 5.84
CA ILE A 72 -4.31 5.70 5.44
C ILE A 72 -5.58 6.57 5.32
N VAL A 73 -6.42 6.27 4.32
CA VAL A 73 -7.72 6.92 4.04
C VAL A 73 -8.89 5.95 4.15
#